data_AF-A0A5S9WNV3-F1
#
_entry.id   AF-A0A5S9WNV3-F1
#
_cell.length_a   1.000
_cell.length_b   1.000
_cell.length_c   1.000
_cell.angle_alpha   90.00
_cell.angle_beta   90.00
_cell.angle_gamma   90.00
#
_symmetry.space_group_name_H-M   'P 1'
#
loop_
_entity.id
_entity.type
_entity.pdbx_description
1 polymer ?
#
loop_
_entity_poly.entity_id
_entity_poly.type
_entity_poly.pdbx_seq_one_letter_code
_entity_poly.pdbx_strand_id
1 'polypeptide(L)'
;MALPPYDPNFTLAFSYGRRNDVSEHDPEHDESASAAIVAVELISSARLALKLDSVRTEYSAQYLVDKAGSRNLRRRRKLTVKDCLTFALKKGGIPRAEDWPPLGSESKTPSSYEPALVSMKGEVIEPKDMDEVRELLVHQSAVGAKLHVFTPHIELQQDAIYCASSGEYARYVGLRDGIVVGTEKIQGSPWQ
;
A
#
# COMPACT_ATOMS: atom_id res chain seq x y z
N MET A 1 -2.85 -34.14 -14.28
CA MET A 1 -1.44 -34.53 -14.46
C MET A 1 -0.94 -35.04 -13.12
N ALA A 2 -0.24 -36.18 -13.07
CA ALA A 2 0.23 -36.78 -11.83
C ALA A 2 1.60 -36.19 -11.44
N LEU A 3 1.79 -35.88 -10.15
CA LEU A 3 3.05 -35.41 -9.59
C LEU A 3 4.12 -36.52 -9.63
N PRO A 4 5.41 -36.17 -9.78
CA PRO A 4 6.49 -37.15 -9.77
C PRO A 4 6.57 -37.89 -8.42
N PRO A 5 7.00 -39.16 -8.40
CA PRO A 5 7.00 -39.99 -7.21
C PRO A 5 8.01 -39.48 -6.16
N TYR A 6 7.55 -39.43 -4.91
CA TYR A 6 8.31 -39.02 -3.73
C TYR A 6 9.51 -39.96 -3.48
N ASP A 7 10.72 -39.39 -3.35
CA ASP A 7 11.94 -40.11 -2.98
C ASP A 7 12.15 -40.07 -1.45
N PRO A 8 12.01 -41.21 -0.74
CA PRO A 8 12.16 -41.27 0.71
C PRO A 8 13.60 -41.07 1.20
N ASN A 9 14.61 -41.02 0.33
CA ASN A 9 16.00 -40.76 0.70
C ASN A 9 16.41 -39.28 0.63
N PHE A 10 15.50 -38.39 0.19
CA PHE A 10 15.79 -36.96 0.13
C PHE A 10 15.84 -36.35 1.53
N THR A 11 17.03 -36.25 2.10
CA THR A 11 17.27 -35.65 3.42
C THR A 11 17.82 -34.24 3.26
N LEU A 12 17.01 -33.22 3.49
CA LEU A 12 17.46 -31.82 3.59
C LEU A 12 18.04 -31.55 4.97
N ALA A 13 19.32 -31.21 5.03
CA ALA A 13 20.00 -30.81 6.26
C ALA A 13 19.55 -29.40 6.68
N PHE A 14 18.89 -29.29 7.83
CA PHE A 14 18.62 -28.01 8.49
C PHE A 14 19.77 -27.66 9.43
N SER A 15 20.36 -26.47 9.26
CA SER A 15 21.18 -25.85 10.30
C SER A 15 20.34 -24.81 11.04
N TYR A 16 20.07 -25.05 12.32
CA TYR A 16 19.40 -24.09 13.21
C TYR A 16 20.39 -22.98 13.58
N GLY A 17 20.47 -21.96 12.74
CA GLY A 17 21.23 -20.73 12.98
C GLY A 17 20.39 -19.69 13.72
N ARG A 18 20.45 -19.69 15.05
CA ARG A 18 19.98 -18.59 15.89
C ARG A 18 20.82 -17.33 15.61
N ARG A 19 20.29 -16.31 14.91
CA ARG A 19 20.64 -14.88 15.11
C ARG A 19 19.83 -13.91 14.26
N ASN A 20 19.21 -12.98 15.00
CA ASN A 20 18.92 -11.58 14.71
C ASN A 20 17.90 -11.26 13.62
N ASP A 21 16.98 -10.38 14.00
CA ASP A 21 16.05 -9.60 13.18
C ASP A 21 16.79 -8.92 12.01
N VAL A 22 17.02 -9.66 10.93
CA VAL A 22 17.26 -9.07 9.63
C VAL A 22 15.87 -8.82 9.07
N SER A 23 15.36 -7.61 9.29
CA SER A 23 14.36 -7.03 8.40
C SER A 23 14.93 -7.20 6.99
N GLU A 24 14.46 -8.20 6.25
CA GLU A 24 14.80 -8.41 4.85
C GLU A 24 14.35 -7.14 4.10
N HIS A 25 15.30 -6.24 3.92
CA HIS A 25 15.08 -4.95 3.30
C HIS A 25 15.13 -5.20 1.80
N ASP A 26 13.96 -5.17 1.16
CA ASP A 26 13.89 -5.09 -0.28
C ASP A 26 14.41 -3.70 -0.71
N PRO A 27 15.60 -3.62 -1.36
CA PRO A 27 16.20 -2.34 -1.73
C PRO A 27 15.42 -1.59 -2.81
N GLU A 28 14.50 -2.27 -3.53
CA GLU A 28 13.68 -1.64 -4.57
C GLU A 28 12.38 -1.04 -4.03
N HIS A 29 12.00 -1.35 -2.79
CA HIS A 29 10.76 -0.85 -2.21
C HIS A 29 10.96 0.36 -1.30
N ASP A 30 10.69 1.53 -1.86
CA ASP A 30 10.51 2.73 -1.06
C ASP A 30 9.12 2.72 -0.40
N GLU A 31 9.09 2.31 0.87
CA GLU A 31 7.89 2.31 1.72
C GLU A 31 7.20 3.68 1.78
N SER A 32 7.97 4.79 1.74
CA SER A 32 7.37 6.13 1.80
C SER A 32 6.69 6.49 0.49
N ALA A 33 7.28 6.10 -0.65
CA ALA A 33 6.65 6.26 -1.95
C ALA A 33 5.40 5.39 -2.08
N SER A 34 5.48 4.12 -1.66
CA SER A 34 4.35 3.18 -1.60
C SER A 34 3.18 3.76 -0.78
N ALA A 35 3.46 4.23 0.44
CA ALA A 35 2.45 4.83 1.30
C ALA A 35 1.84 6.10 0.69
N ALA A 36 2.63 6.93 0.01
CA ALA A 36 2.15 8.13 -0.66
C ALA A 36 1.22 7.81 -1.83
N ILE A 37 1.55 6.79 -2.64
CA ILE A 37 0.73 6.31 -3.77
C ILE A 37 -0.62 5.81 -3.25
N VAL A 38 -0.61 4.95 -2.24
CA VAL A 38 -1.86 4.44 -1.63
C VAL A 38 -2.69 5.59 -1.06
N ALA A 39 -2.07 6.56 -0.39
CA ALA A 39 -2.80 7.70 0.18
C ALA A 39 -3.47 8.57 -0.89
N VAL A 40 -2.79 8.89 -2.00
CA VAL A 40 -3.41 9.70 -3.06
C VAL A 40 -4.56 8.98 -3.75
N GLU A 41 -4.46 7.65 -3.87
CA GLU A 41 -5.51 6.82 -4.46
C GLU A 41 -6.76 6.75 -3.57
N LEU A 42 -6.56 6.62 -2.25
CA LEU A 42 -7.66 6.69 -1.28
C LEU A 42 -8.36 8.05 -1.31
N ILE A 43 -7.59 9.15 -1.41
CA ILE A 43 -8.14 10.51 -1.52
C ILE A 43 -8.94 10.65 -2.82
N SER A 44 -8.38 10.23 -3.94
CA SER A 44 -9.03 10.27 -5.26
C SER A 44 -10.35 9.50 -5.25
N SER A 45 -10.31 8.27 -4.73
CA SER A 45 -11.47 7.40 -4.57
C SER A 45 -12.55 8.01 -3.67
N ALA A 46 -12.17 8.51 -2.49
CA ALA A 46 -13.10 9.11 -1.55
C ALA A 46 -13.78 10.36 -2.11
N ARG A 47 -13.03 11.23 -2.81
CA ARG A 47 -13.59 12.45 -3.41
C ARG A 47 -14.56 12.14 -4.56
N LEU A 48 -14.24 11.14 -5.37
CA LEU A 48 -15.12 10.68 -6.43
C LEU A 48 -16.41 10.08 -5.85
N ALA A 49 -16.30 9.23 -4.82
CA ALA A 49 -17.46 8.64 -4.14
C ALA A 49 -18.38 9.71 -3.51
N LEU A 50 -17.79 10.77 -2.95
CA LEU A 50 -18.52 11.92 -2.39
C LEU A 50 -19.02 12.91 -3.44
N LYS A 51 -18.80 12.65 -4.75
CA LYS A 51 -19.17 13.54 -5.87
C LYS A 51 -18.57 14.95 -5.74
N LEU A 52 -17.42 15.07 -5.07
CA LEU A 52 -16.66 16.31 -4.99
C LEU A 52 -15.89 16.57 -6.28
N ASP A 53 -15.49 15.50 -6.94
CA ASP A 53 -14.92 15.53 -8.28
C ASP A 53 -15.87 14.83 -9.26
N SER A 54 -15.98 15.37 -10.48
CA SER A 54 -16.78 14.78 -11.54
C SER A 54 -16.13 13.56 -12.18
N VAL A 55 -14.81 13.47 -12.08
CA VAL A 55 -13.96 12.40 -12.63
C VAL A 55 -12.88 12.06 -11.62
N ARG A 56 -12.27 10.87 -11.76
CA ARG A 56 -11.12 10.49 -10.94
C ARG A 56 -10.00 11.50 -11.12
N THR A 57 -9.61 12.16 -10.05
CA THR A 57 -8.53 13.15 -10.07
C THR A 57 -7.21 12.49 -9.69
N GLU A 58 -6.18 12.68 -10.49
CA GLU A 58 -4.83 12.22 -10.16
C GLU A 58 -4.13 13.25 -9.27
N TYR A 59 -3.77 12.84 -8.05
CA TYR A 59 -3.06 13.69 -7.09
C TYR A 59 -1.57 13.34 -7.03
N SER A 60 -0.76 14.33 -6.65
CA SER A 60 0.69 14.12 -6.55
C SER A 60 1.09 13.33 -5.29
N ALA A 61 1.52 12.09 -5.47
CA ALA A 61 2.19 11.31 -4.44
C ALA A 61 3.56 11.93 -4.06
N GLN A 62 4.27 12.49 -5.03
CA GLN A 62 5.57 13.12 -4.82
C GLN A 62 5.48 14.32 -3.86
N TYR A 63 4.40 15.10 -3.93
CA TYR A 63 4.17 16.20 -2.99
C TYR A 63 4.10 15.71 -1.53
N LEU A 64 3.50 14.54 -1.29
CA LEU A 64 3.45 13.94 0.04
C LEU A 64 4.85 13.47 0.48
N VAL A 65 5.61 12.83 -0.40
CA VAL A 65 6.99 12.41 -0.10
C VAL A 65 7.86 13.62 0.24
N ASP A 66 7.77 14.71 -0.52
CA ASP A 66 8.60 15.90 -0.32
C ASP A 66 8.19 16.68 0.94
N LYS A 67 6.89 16.94 1.13
CA LYS A 67 6.40 17.86 2.16
C LYS A 67 5.99 17.15 3.46
N ALA A 68 5.41 15.96 3.39
CA ALA A 68 5.14 15.15 4.58
C ALA A 68 6.39 14.40 5.01
N GLY A 69 7.14 13.84 4.05
CA GLY A 69 8.40 13.15 4.30
C GLY A 69 9.47 14.05 4.89
N SER A 70 9.59 15.33 4.52
CA SER A 70 10.58 16.24 5.14
C SER A 70 10.41 16.44 6.65
N ARG A 71 9.18 16.39 7.19
CA ARG A 71 8.93 16.38 8.65
C ARG A 71 9.41 15.09 9.31
N ASN A 72 9.27 13.97 8.61
CA ASN A 72 9.64 12.64 9.09
C ASN A 72 11.12 12.31 8.86
N LEU A 73 11.76 12.92 7.86
CA LEU A 73 13.19 12.84 7.56
C LEU A 73 14.01 13.44 8.71
N ARG A 74 13.53 14.55 9.30
CA ARG A 74 14.09 15.10 10.55
C ARG A 74 14.05 14.09 11.71
N ARG A 75 13.09 13.16 11.68
CA ARG A 75 12.89 12.11 12.68
C ARG A 75 13.40 10.73 12.23
N ARG A 76 13.98 10.62 11.02
CA ARG A 76 14.35 9.36 10.34
C ARG A 76 13.24 8.29 10.37
N ARG A 77 11.97 8.71 10.28
CA ARG A 77 10.83 7.80 10.24
C ARG A 77 10.35 7.64 8.80
N LYS A 78 10.00 6.40 8.42
CA LYS A 78 9.35 6.11 7.14
C LYS A 78 7.91 6.65 7.18
N LEU A 79 7.43 7.14 6.04
CA LEU A 79 6.09 7.71 5.92
C LEU A 79 5.05 6.59 5.86
N THR A 80 3.97 6.72 6.62
CA THR A 80 2.83 5.78 6.55
C THR A 80 1.66 6.37 5.78
N VAL A 81 0.74 5.52 5.30
CA VAL A 81 -0.50 5.98 4.64
C VAL A 81 -1.28 6.93 5.55
N LYS A 82 -1.36 6.61 6.86
CA LYS A 82 -1.99 7.47 7.87
C LYS A 82 -1.33 8.85 7.96
N ASP A 83 0.00 8.90 7.97
CA ASP A 83 0.75 10.16 8.03
C ASP A 83 0.47 11.02 6.80
N CYS A 84 0.44 10.41 5.61
CA CYS A 84 0.08 11.07 4.35
C CYS A 84 -1.33 11.68 4.41
N LEU A 85 -2.34 10.89 4.76
CA LEU A 85 -3.73 11.34 4.84
C LEU A 85 -3.89 12.45 5.90
N THR A 86 -3.29 12.26 7.07
CA THR A 86 -3.31 13.26 8.15
C THR A 86 -2.64 14.55 7.73
N PHE A 87 -1.52 14.47 7.00
CA PHE A 87 -0.82 15.63 6.47
C PHE A 87 -1.70 16.39 5.46
N ALA A 88 -2.28 15.68 4.51
CA ALA A 88 -3.14 16.24 3.47
C ALA A 88 -4.34 17.01 4.09
N LEU A 89 -5.01 16.40 5.07
CA LEU A 89 -6.12 17.01 5.80
C LEU A 89 -5.67 18.23 6.63
N LYS A 90 -4.53 18.16 7.33
CA LYS A 90 -4.01 19.27 8.14
C LYS A 90 -3.52 20.45 7.30
N LYS A 91 -2.96 20.19 6.13
CA LYS A 91 -2.57 21.24 5.17
C LYS A 91 -3.76 21.80 4.41
N GLY A 92 -4.92 21.16 4.52
CA GLY A 92 -6.14 21.59 3.87
C GLY A 92 -6.21 21.23 2.39
N GLY A 93 -5.34 20.34 1.90
CA GLY A 93 -5.30 19.93 0.49
C GLY A 93 -3.96 19.37 0.01
N ILE A 94 -3.99 18.80 -1.19
CA ILE A 94 -2.81 18.37 -1.98
C ILE A 94 -2.99 18.81 -3.44
N PRO A 95 -1.91 19.02 -4.19
CA PRO A 95 -1.99 19.41 -5.59
C PRO A 95 -2.30 18.21 -6.49
N ARG A 96 -2.75 18.51 -7.71
CA ARG A 96 -2.88 17.50 -8.75
C ARG A 96 -1.51 16.98 -9.18
N ALA A 97 -1.48 15.80 -9.80
CA ALA A 97 -0.24 15.21 -10.29
C ALA A 97 0.47 16.11 -11.33
N GLU A 98 -0.30 16.80 -12.17
CA GLU A 98 0.18 17.77 -13.16
C GLU A 98 0.92 18.96 -12.54
N ASP A 99 0.49 19.43 -11.38
CA ASP A 99 1.07 20.60 -10.70
C ASP A 99 2.32 20.24 -9.88
N TRP A 100 2.51 18.96 -9.53
CA TRP A 100 3.69 18.50 -8.79
C TRP A 100 4.13 17.11 -9.30
N PRO A 101 4.84 17.06 -10.44
CA PRO A 101 5.18 15.80 -11.08
C PRO A 101 6.23 15.00 -10.30
N PRO A 102 6.34 13.68 -10.54
CA PRO A 102 7.35 12.83 -9.91
C PRO A 102 8.79 13.29 -10.17
N LEU A 103 9.71 12.94 -9.25
CA LEU A 103 11.14 13.18 -9.44
C LEU A 103 11.65 12.48 -10.70
N GLY A 104 12.44 13.20 -11.51
CA GLY A 104 12.96 12.70 -12.79
C GLY A 104 12.12 13.09 -14.01
N SER A 105 10.97 13.73 -13.82
CA SER A 105 10.20 14.34 -14.91
C SER A 105 10.98 15.49 -15.57
N GLU A 106 10.82 15.66 -16.88
CA GLU A 106 11.47 16.73 -17.65
C GLU A 106 11.06 18.13 -17.13
N SER A 107 9.82 18.25 -16.66
CA SER A 107 9.29 19.43 -15.98
C SER A 107 9.67 19.42 -14.50
N LYS A 108 10.81 20.01 -14.15
CA LYS A 108 11.16 20.26 -12.73
C LYS A 108 10.38 21.45 -12.19
N THR A 109 9.58 21.24 -11.15
CA THR A 109 8.96 22.32 -10.39
C THR A 109 10.04 23.13 -9.65
N PRO A 110 10.07 24.47 -9.78
CA PRO A 110 10.99 25.31 -9.01
C PRO A 110 10.80 25.12 -7.51
N SER A 111 11.86 25.24 -6.72
CA SER A 111 11.78 25.06 -5.25
C SER A 111 10.87 26.06 -4.53
N SER A 112 10.61 27.22 -5.15
CA SER A 112 9.72 28.28 -4.66
C SER A 112 8.28 28.18 -5.17
N TYR A 113 7.96 27.20 -6.00
CA TYR A 113 6.62 27.03 -6.54
C TYR A 113 5.64 26.52 -5.48
N GLU A 114 4.52 27.23 -5.31
CA GLU A 114 3.40 26.80 -4.48
C GLU A 114 2.25 26.35 -5.39
N PRO A 115 1.99 25.03 -5.48
CA PRO A 115 0.94 24.53 -6.37
C PRO A 115 -0.44 24.84 -5.79
N ALA A 116 -1.44 24.94 -6.67
CA ALA A 116 -2.83 25.03 -6.25
C ALA A 116 -3.24 23.76 -5.51
N LEU A 117 -3.70 23.89 -4.27
CA LEU A 117 -4.13 22.74 -3.47
C LEU A 117 -5.61 22.47 -3.68
N VAL A 118 -5.95 21.23 -3.98
CA VAL A 118 -7.34 20.77 -3.98
C VAL A 118 -7.77 20.54 -2.55
N SER A 119 -8.75 21.34 -2.10
CA SER A 119 -9.12 21.34 -0.69
C SER A 119 -9.83 20.05 -0.28
N MET A 120 -9.46 19.54 0.89
CA MET A 120 -10.07 18.36 1.49
C MET A 120 -10.27 18.55 2.99
N LYS A 121 -11.37 18.00 3.48
CA LYS A 121 -11.74 17.96 4.90
C LYS A 121 -12.25 16.57 5.23
N GLY A 122 -12.01 16.14 6.45
CA GLY A 122 -12.37 14.80 6.90
C GLY A 122 -11.47 14.36 8.06
N GLU A 123 -11.64 13.10 8.42
CA GLU A 123 -10.90 12.43 9.48
C GLU A 123 -10.33 11.11 8.94
N VAL A 124 -9.18 10.70 9.46
CA VAL A 124 -8.58 9.40 9.15
C VAL A 124 -9.07 8.40 10.19
N ILE A 125 -9.83 7.40 9.75
CA ILE A 125 -10.32 6.30 10.58
C ILE A 125 -9.43 5.09 10.31
N GLU A 126 -8.95 4.44 11.38
CA GLU A 126 -8.22 3.18 11.29
C GLU A 126 -9.12 2.04 11.73
N PRO A 127 -9.60 1.18 10.81
CA PRO A 127 -10.39 0.03 11.19
C PRO A 127 -9.53 -0.99 11.92
N LYS A 128 -10.12 -1.66 12.92
CA LYS A 128 -9.45 -2.65 13.76
C LYS A 128 -9.48 -4.06 13.17
N ASP A 129 -10.55 -4.38 12.45
CA ASP A 129 -10.80 -5.70 11.90
C ASP A 129 -11.53 -5.63 10.54
N MET A 130 -11.71 -6.80 9.93
CA MET A 130 -12.32 -6.89 8.60
C MET A 130 -13.84 -6.62 8.60
N ASP A 131 -14.51 -6.68 9.75
CA ASP A 131 -15.93 -6.34 9.84
C ASP A 131 -16.11 -4.82 9.80
N GLU A 132 -15.27 -4.08 10.54
CA GLU A 132 -15.19 -2.61 10.42
C GLU A 132 -14.79 -2.19 8.99
N VAL A 133 -13.84 -2.88 8.35
CA VAL A 133 -13.47 -2.62 6.93
C VAL A 133 -14.68 -2.80 6.01
N ARG A 134 -15.47 -3.87 6.20
CA ARG A 134 -16.67 -4.12 5.40
C ARG A 134 -17.72 -3.03 5.58
N GLU A 135 -17.96 -2.60 6.81
CA GLU A 135 -18.88 -1.51 7.09
C GLU A 135 -18.41 -0.20 6.43
N LEU A 136 -17.12 0.11 6.51
CA LEU A 136 -16.54 1.27 5.83
C LEU A 136 -16.72 1.18 4.32
N LEU A 137 -16.53 0.02 3.71
CA LEU A 137 -16.68 -0.19 2.26
C LEU A 137 -18.13 -0.03 1.75
N VAL A 138 -19.14 -0.06 2.62
CA VAL A 138 -20.52 0.26 2.24
C VAL A 138 -20.68 1.76 1.96
N HIS A 139 -19.94 2.59 2.69
CA HIS A 139 -20.05 4.04 2.65
C HIS A 139 -18.89 4.72 1.92
N GLN A 140 -17.75 4.04 1.80
CA GLN A 140 -16.51 4.49 1.19
C GLN A 140 -16.11 3.50 0.11
N SER A 141 -15.44 3.98 -0.94
CA SER A 141 -15.07 3.11 -2.06
C SER A 141 -13.76 2.34 -1.87
N ALA A 142 -12.96 2.69 -0.85
CA ALA A 142 -11.62 2.12 -0.68
C ALA A 142 -11.09 2.28 0.76
N VAL A 143 -10.35 1.27 1.23
CA VAL A 143 -9.68 1.27 2.55
C VAL A 143 -8.21 0.89 2.38
N GLY A 144 -7.30 1.66 2.99
CA GLY A 144 -5.87 1.36 2.97
C GLY A 144 -5.54 0.13 3.83
N ALA A 145 -4.67 -0.74 3.34
CA ALA A 145 -4.28 -1.97 4.03
C ALA A 145 -2.78 -2.25 3.89
N LYS A 146 -2.30 -3.18 4.71
CA LYS A 146 -0.95 -3.75 4.58
C LYS A 146 -1.05 -5.25 4.27
N LEU A 147 -0.30 -5.71 3.27
CA LEU A 147 -0.30 -7.08 2.79
C LEU A 147 1.07 -7.72 2.98
N HIS A 148 1.10 -8.90 3.62
CA HIS A 148 2.30 -9.73 3.68
C HIS A 148 2.56 -10.39 2.33
N VAL A 149 3.73 -10.14 1.76
CA VAL A 149 4.10 -10.59 0.42
C VAL A 149 5.13 -11.70 0.49
N PHE A 150 4.91 -12.76 -0.29
CA PHE A 150 5.74 -13.93 -0.40
C PHE A 150 6.05 -14.21 -1.88
N THR A 151 7.31 -14.50 -2.20
CA THR A 151 7.77 -14.92 -3.53
C THR A 151 7.93 -16.45 -3.57
N PRO A 152 7.64 -17.13 -4.69
CA PRO A 152 7.13 -16.59 -5.96
C PRO A 152 5.62 -16.38 -5.99
N HIS A 153 4.90 -16.72 -4.90
CA HIS A 153 3.44 -16.72 -4.84
C HIS A 153 2.79 -15.43 -5.37
N ILE A 154 3.28 -14.25 -4.98
CA ILE A 154 2.74 -12.98 -5.45
C ILE A 154 2.95 -12.75 -6.97
N GLU A 155 4.03 -13.26 -7.54
CA GLU A 155 4.38 -13.08 -8.96
C GLU A 155 3.59 -14.05 -9.85
N LEU A 156 3.27 -15.23 -9.31
CA LEU A 156 2.50 -16.26 -10.00
C LEU A 156 0.99 -16.00 -9.94
N GLN A 157 0.54 -15.06 -9.11
CA GLN A 157 -0.86 -14.76 -8.87
C GLN A 157 -1.38 -13.75 -9.90
N GLN A 158 -1.97 -14.22 -11.00
CA GLN A 158 -2.58 -13.34 -12.01
C GLN A 158 -4.10 -13.24 -11.84
N ASP A 159 -4.80 -14.37 -11.63
CA ASP A 159 -6.28 -14.43 -11.53
C ASP A 159 -6.79 -15.31 -10.37
N ALA A 160 -5.96 -15.52 -9.34
CA ALA A 160 -6.27 -16.43 -8.23
C ALA A 160 -6.28 -15.73 -6.86
N ILE A 161 -6.91 -16.35 -5.86
CA ILE A 161 -6.92 -15.84 -4.47
C ILE A 161 -5.55 -16.04 -3.82
N TYR A 162 -4.89 -14.94 -3.48
CA TYR A 162 -3.59 -14.99 -2.83
C TYR A 162 -3.74 -15.43 -1.37
N CYS A 163 -3.18 -16.60 -1.05
CA CYS A 163 -3.27 -17.22 0.28
C CYS A 163 -1.96 -17.12 1.08
N ALA A 164 -1.03 -16.26 0.67
CA ALA A 164 0.33 -16.20 1.22
C ALA A 164 1.04 -17.57 1.13
N SER A 165 1.82 -17.94 2.15
CA SER A 165 2.49 -19.25 2.21
C SER A 165 1.47 -20.39 2.36
N SER A 166 1.15 -21.09 1.28
CA SER A 166 0.21 -22.21 1.23
C SER A 166 0.84 -23.59 1.49
N GLY A 167 1.99 -23.64 2.18
CA GLY A 167 2.72 -24.87 2.50
C GLY A 167 3.77 -25.28 1.44
N GLU A 168 3.74 -24.66 0.27
CA GLU A 168 4.81 -24.74 -0.73
C GLU A 168 5.98 -23.81 -0.35
N TYR A 169 7.14 -24.01 -0.98
CA TYR A 169 8.32 -23.19 -0.70
C TYR A 169 8.05 -21.72 -1.05
N ALA A 170 7.97 -20.89 -0.01
CA ALA A 170 7.70 -19.45 -0.11
C ALA A 170 8.76 -18.70 0.68
N ARG A 171 9.32 -17.63 0.10
CA ARG A 171 10.17 -16.69 0.84
C ARG A 171 9.37 -15.44 1.15
N TYR A 172 9.38 -15.02 2.40
CA TYR A 172 8.80 -13.74 2.79
C TYR A 172 9.60 -12.60 2.14
N VAL A 173 8.89 -11.64 1.55
CA VAL A 173 9.51 -10.48 0.88
C VAL A 173 9.37 -9.23 1.73
N GLY A 174 8.26 -9.12 2.46
CA GLY A 174 7.99 -7.96 3.29
C GLY A 174 6.51 -7.61 3.35
N LEU A 175 6.25 -6.45 3.94
CA LEU A 175 4.93 -5.90 4.12
C LEU A 175 4.73 -4.75 3.14
N ARG A 176 3.71 -4.83 2.29
CA ARG A 176 3.41 -3.83 1.25
C ARG A 176 2.15 -3.06 1.58
N ASP A 177 2.09 -1.79 1.19
CA ASP A 177 0.83 -1.05 1.25
C ASP A 177 -0.07 -1.45 0.06
N GLY A 178 -1.37 -1.55 0.30
CA GLY A 178 -2.37 -1.91 -0.68
C GLY A 178 -3.71 -1.25 -0.36
N ILE A 179 -4.70 -1.51 -1.21
CA ILE A 179 -6.04 -0.95 -1.10
C ILE A 179 -7.05 -2.08 -1.19
N VAL A 180 -7.95 -2.14 -0.21
CA VAL A 180 -9.14 -2.99 -0.28
C VAL A 180 -10.23 -2.17 -0.96
N VAL A 181 -10.69 -2.65 -2.11
CA VAL A 181 -11.77 -2.02 -2.91
C VAL A 181 -13.11 -2.76 -2.77
N GLY A 182 -13.09 -3.95 -2.17
CA GLY A 182 -14.27 -4.78 -2.00
C GLY A 182 -13.94 -6.07 -1.26
N THR A 183 -14.97 -6.76 -0.79
CA THR A 183 -14.83 -8.09 -0.20
C THR A 183 -15.92 -9.00 -0.73
N GLU A 184 -15.56 -10.24 -1.06
CA GLU A 184 -16.50 -11.27 -1.48
C GLU A 184 -16.31 -12.53 -0.62
N LYS A 185 -17.40 -13.22 -0.29
CA LYS A 185 -17.34 -14.53 0.36
C LYS A 185 -17.31 -15.61 -0.71
N ILE A 186 -16.19 -16.33 -0.79
CA ILE A 186 -16.01 -17.43 -1.75
C ILE A 186 -16.33 -18.75 -1.03
N GLN A 187 -17.42 -19.40 -1.42
CA GLN A 187 -17.86 -20.68 -0.85
C GLN A 187 -16.80 -21.78 -1.10
N GLY A 188 -16.49 -22.56 -0.06
CA GLY A 188 -15.50 -23.66 -0.11
C GLY A 188 -14.13 -23.33 0.50
N SER A 189 -13.95 -22.13 1.05
CA SER A 189 -12.74 -21.74 1.78
C SER A 189 -12.69 -22.42 3.17
N PRO A 190 -11.56 -23.00 3.63
CA PRO A 190 -11.52 -23.84 4.85
C PRO A 190 -11.74 -23.11 6.18
N TRP A 191 -11.86 -21.79 6.16
CA TRP A 191 -11.95 -20.97 7.37
C TRP A 191 -13.41 -20.59 7.61
N GLN A 192 -14.14 -21.52 8.21
CA GLN A 192 -15.33 -21.28 9.03
C GLN A 192 -14.97 -21.45 10.50
#